data_AF-A0A9E5UV77-F1
#
_entry.id   AF-A0A9E5UV77-F1
#
_cell.length_a   1.000
_cell.length_b   1.000
_cell.length_c   1.000
_cell.angle_alpha   90.00
_cell.angle_beta   90.00
_cell.angle_gamma   90.00
#
_symmetry.space_group_name_H-M   'P 1'
#
loop_
_entity.id
_entity.type
_entity.pdbx_description
1 polymer ?
#
loop_
_entity_poly.entity_id
_entity_poly.type
_entity_poly.pdbx_seq_one_letter_code
_entity_poly.pdbx_strand_id
1 'polypeptide(L)'
;MTAPQLNADAGDRLPSATSASTDADPILNAAPLADLRLYDQSWFDRGRPGWFILLWWLVQAIAFPLSPHPFSGIRVWLLRRFGAEIGKGVLIRPTARFTYPWKVSIGDYSWIGDDVVLYSLDRIEIGQHCVISQKTYLCTGSHDISDPSFKLKTAPIAIGNGAWVASDCFVAPGVKVGANAVIGARSSVFNSIPAQQVCLGTPCRPRYSRQMR
;
A
#
# COMPACT_ATOMS: atom_id res chain seq x y z
N MET A 1 15.51 46.92 51.66
CA MET A 1 14.32 46.06 51.57
C MET A 1 14.55 45.07 50.46
N THR A 2 15.09 43.93 50.86
CA THR A 2 15.60 42.82 50.05
C THR A 2 14.44 41.89 49.71
N ALA A 3 14.19 41.67 48.42
CA ALA A 3 13.24 40.66 47.96
C ALA A 3 13.85 39.25 48.13
N PRO A 4 13.08 38.24 48.56
CA PRO A 4 13.61 36.92 48.87
C PRO A 4 13.84 36.07 47.62
N GLN A 5 14.97 35.37 47.60
CA GLN A 5 15.31 34.30 46.67
C GLN A 5 14.38 33.11 46.91
N LEU A 6 13.66 32.68 45.87
CA LEU A 6 12.94 31.41 45.85
C LEU A 6 13.88 30.30 45.42
N ASN A 7 14.31 29.49 46.39
CA ASN A 7 14.81 28.14 46.15
C ASN A 7 13.63 27.24 45.79
N ALA A 8 13.74 26.53 44.67
CA ALA A 8 12.91 25.37 44.36
C ALA A 8 13.81 24.29 43.71
N ASP A 9 14.55 23.59 44.57
CA ASP A 9 15.00 22.24 44.32
C ASP A 9 13.90 21.31 44.84
N ALA A 10 13.10 20.74 43.95
CA ALA A 10 12.14 19.70 44.27
C ALA A 10 11.98 18.81 43.03
N GLY A 11 12.50 17.60 43.15
CA GLY A 11 12.68 16.63 42.09
C GLY A 11 11.45 16.40 41.23
N ASP A 12 11.67 16.51 39.92
CA ASP A 12 10.85 15.86 38.90
C ASP A 12 11.74 14.80 38.22
N ARG A 13 12.14 13.79 39.00
CA ARG A 13 12.65 12.55 38.40
C ARG A 13 11.45 11.83 37.84
N LEU A 14 11.29 11.91 36.52
CA LEU A 14 10.51 10.97 35.73
C LEU A 14 10.69 9.57 36.34
N PRO A 15 9.61 8.82 36.65
CA PRO A 15 9.77 7.46 37.13
C PRO A 15 10.62 6.72 36.11
N SER A 16 11.78 6.26 36.56
CA SER A 16 12.70 5.45 35.76
C SER A 16 11.86 4.30 35.20
N ALA A 17 11.69 4.29 33.88
CA ALA A 17 11.10 3.17 33.18
C ALA A 17 11.83 1.92 33.68
N THR A 18 11.14 1.15 34.51
CA THR A 18 11.62 -0.13 34.98
C THR A 18 11.89 -0.88 33.70
N SER A 19 13.17 -1.15 33.43
CA SER A 19 13.62 -1.84 32.25
C SER A 19 13.03 -3.24 32.31
N ALA A 20 11.85 -3.41 31.73
CA ALA A 20 11.33 -4.70 31.37
C ALA A 20 12.27 -5.22 30.27
N SER A 21 13.34 -5.89 30.70
CA SER A 21 14.18 -6.71 29.85
C SER A 21 13.26 -7.69 29.14
N THR A 22 12.92 -7.37 27.89
CA THR A 22 12.03 -8.16 27.04
C THR A 22 12.87 -9.11 26.19
N ASP A 23 13.88 -9.73 26.80
CA ASP A 23 14.50 -10.95 26.26
C ASP A 23 13.59 -12.14 26.60
N ALA A 24 12.32 -12.03 26.22
CA ALA A 24 11.43 -13.18 26.20
C ALA A 24 11.69 -13.91 24.89
N ASP A 25 12.48 -14.98 24.97
CA ASP A 25 12.65 -15.89 23.84
C ASP A 25 11.27 -16.28 23.29
N PRO A 26 11.10 -16.30 21.95
CA PRO A 26 9.82 -16.69 21.37
C PRO A 26 9.47 -18.11 21.81
N ILE A 27 8.33 -18.28 22.48
CA ILE A 27 7.82 -19.60 22.87
C ILE A 27 7.22 -20.26 21.63
N LEU A 28 8.05 -21.02 20.90
CA LEU A 28 7.67 -21.63 19.63
C LEU A 28 6.45 -22.56 19.71
N ASN A 29 6.21 -23.15 20.89
CA ASN A 29 5.12 -24.10 21.13
C ASN A 29 3.93 -23.50 21.90
N ALA A 30 3.85 -22.17 22.01
CA ALA A 30 2.67 -21.53 22.58
C ALA A 30 1.43 -21.88 21.74
N ALA A 31 0.29 -22.08 22.40
CA ALA A 31 -0.96 -22.36 21.71
C ALA A 31 -1.32 -21.18 20.79
N PRO A 32 -1.66 -21.42 19.51
CA PRO A 32 -2.00 -20.35 18.60
C PRO A 32 -3.38 -19.76 18.94
N LEU A 33 -3.53 -18.44 18.80
CA LEU A 33 -4.82 -17.76 18.93
C LEU A 33 -5.71 -17.96 17.69
N ALA A 34 -5.10 -18.11 16.52
CA ALA A 34 -5.79 -18.35 15.26
C ALA A 34 -5.67 -19.83 14.87
N ASP A 35 -6.78 -20.42 14.41
CA ASP A 35 -6.83 -21.76 13.84
C ASP A 35 -7.10 -21.67 12.34
N LEU A 36 -6.05 -21.72 11.53
CA LEU A 36 -6.15 -21.60 10.08
C LEU A 36 -6.88 -22.78 9.42
N ARG A 37 -7.18 -23.87 10.14
CA ARG A 37 -8.05 -24.94 9.64
C ARG A 37 -9.50 -24.46 9.50
N LEU A 38 -9.87 -23.42 10.23
CA LEU A 38 -11.18 -22.77 10.17
C LEU A 38 -11.23 -21.65 9.12
N TYR A 39 -10.11 -21.35 8.44
CA TYR A 39 -10.07 -20.28 7.45
C TYR A 39 -11.01 -20.59 6.29
N ASP A 40 -11.95 -19.68 6.06
CA ASP A 40 -12.90 -19.75 4.96
C ASP A 40 -12.89 -18.46 4.14
N GLN A 41 -12.81 -18.64 2.82
CA GLN A 41 -12.84 -17.57 1.83
C GLN A 41 -14.04 -17.73 0.87
N SER A 42 -14.98 -18.63 1.15
CA SER A 42 -16.15 -18.90 0.31
C SER A 42 -17.02 -17.66 0.08
N TRP A 43 -17.08 -16.74 1.04
CA TRP A 43 -17.83 -15.48 0.95
C TRP A 43 -17.18 -14.45 0.00
N PHE A 44 -15.88 -14.56 -0.26
CA PHE A 44 -15.14 -13.52 -0.97
C PHE A 44 -15.24 -13.70 -2.49
N ASP A 45 -15.87 -12.72 -3.14
CA ASP A 45 -15.94 -12.69 -4.59
C ASP A 45 -14.66 -12.12 -5.22
N ARG A 46 -13.97 -12.98 -5.97
CA ARG A 46 -12.80 -12.61 -6.77
C ARG A 46 -13.19 -11.80 -8.02
N GLY A 47 -14.45 -11.85 -8.44
CA GLY A 47 -15.03 -11.15 -9.60
C GLY A 47 -14.88 -11.89 -10.93
N ARG A 48 -14.10 -12.99 -10.96
CA ARG A 48 -13.88 -13.85 -12.14
C ARG A 48 -13.72 -15.32 -11.72
N PRO A 49 -14.05 -16.28 -12.60
CA PRO A 49 -13.89 -17.70 -12.31
C PRO A 49 -12.40 -18.10 -12.19
N GLY A 50 -12.14 -19.20 -11.47
CA GLY A 50 -10.78 -19.66 -11.15
C GLY A 50 -9.88 -19.88 -12.37
N TRP A 51 -10.40 -20.48 -13.45
CA TRP A 51 -9.64 -20.69 -14.68
C TRP A 51 -9.18 -19.38 -15.32
N PHE A 52 -9.97 -18.31 -15.23
CA PHE A 52 -9.64 -17.00 -15.79
C PHE A 52 -8.53 -16.32 -14.97
N ILE A 53 -8.58 -16.48 -13.64
CA ILE A 53 -7.51 -16.03 -12.73
C ILE A 53 -6.21 -16.75 -13.04
N LEU A 54 -6.25 -18.08 -13.19
CA LEU A 54 -5.08 -18.89 -13.52
C LEU A 54 -4.50 -18.49 -14.89
N LEU A 55 -5.36 -18.30 -15.89
CA LEU A 55 -4.96 -17.80 -17.20
C LEU A 55 -4.27 -16.43 -17.09
N TRP A 56 -4.82 -15.51 -16.30
CA TRP A 56 -4.18 -14.21 -16.07
C TRP A 56 -2.79 -14.37 -15.46
N TRP A 57 -2.66 -15.18 -14.40
CA TRP A 57 -1.37 -15.39 -13.74
C TRP A 57 -0.32 -15.98 -14.68
N LEU A 58 -0.73 -16.92 -15.54
CA LEU A 58 0.14 -17.47 -16.59
C LEU A 58 0.55 -16.41 -17.61
N VAL A 59 -0.41 -15.63 -18.13
CA VAL A 59 -0.15 -14.55 -19.09
C VAL A 59 0.79 -13.51 -18.49
N GLN A 60 0.55 -13.07 -17.26
CA GLN A 60 1.43 -12.13 -16.58
C GLN A 60 2.84 -12.71 -16.40
N ALA A 61 2.96 -13.93 -15.88
CA ALA A 61 4.26 -14.54 -15.61
C ALA A 61 5.14 -14.70 -16.86
N ILE A 62 4.54 -14.86 -18.04
CA ILE A 62 5.25 -15.05 -19.31
C ILE A 62 5.39 -13.73 -20.06
N ALA A 63 4.29 -13.04 -20.35
CA ALA A 63 4.28 -11.90 -21.27
C ALA A 63 4.92 -10.64 -20.66
N PHE A 64 4.79 -10.42 -19.34
CA PHE A 64 5.35 -9.22 -18.73
C PHE A 64 6.88 -9.24 -18.74
N PRO A 65 7.58 -10.26 -18.19
CA PRO A 65 9.04 -10.30 -18.18
C PRO A 65 9.66 -10.34 -19.58
N LEU A 66 8.98 -10.96 -20.55
CA LEU A 66 9.46 -11.06 -21.93
C LEU A 66 9.21 -9.81 -22.77
N SER A 67 8.38 -8.87 -22.30
CA SER A 67 8.08 -7.64 -23.03
C SER A 67 9.18 -6.58 -22.80
N PRO A 68 9.87 -6.08 -23.84
CA PRO A 68 10.91 -5.07 -23.70
C PRO A 68 10.43 -3.82 -22.96
N HIS A 69 11.35 -3.17 -22.24
CA HIS A 69 11.08 -1.94 -21.50
C HIS A 69 10.31 -0.86 -22.28
N PRO A 70 10.69 -0.48 -23.52
CA PRO A 70 9.98 0.58 -24.27
C PRO A 70 8.55 0.18 -24.68
N PHE A 71 8.22 -1.11 -24.71
CA PHE A 71 6.94 -1.61 -25.24
C PHE A 71 5.86 -1.77 -24.17
N SER A 72 5.60 -0.70 -23.41
CA SER A 72 4.49 -0.65 -22.43
C SER A 72 3.11 -0.93 -23.06
N GLY A 73 2.93 -0.61 -24.34
CA GLY A 73 1.67 -0.80 -25.06
C GLY A 73 1.16 -2.24 -25.04
N ILE A 74 2.05 -3.24 -25.13
CA ILE A 74 1.66 -4.67 -25.10
C ILE A 74 1.07 -5.03 -23.73
N ARG A 75 1.73 -4.59 -22.64
CA ARG A 75 1.28 -4.85 -21.27
C ARG A 75 -0.06 -4.17 -20.99
N VAL A 76 -0.20 -2.91 -21.42
CA VAL A 76 -1.47 -2.16 -21.32
C VAL A 76 -2.59 -2.84 -22.11
N TRP A 77 -2.30 -3.28 -23.35
CA TRP A 77 -3.27 -4.00 -24.17
C TRP A 77 -3.74 -5.30 -23.49
N LEU A 78 -2.81 -6.10 -22.98
CA LEU A 78 -3.12 -7.33 -22.23
C LEU A 78 -3.98 -7.02 -21.00
N LEU A 79 -3.57 -6.07 -20.16
CA LEU A 79 -4.32 -5.71 -18.96
C LEU A 79 -5.76 -5.28 -19.26
N ARG A 80 -5.98 -4.49 -20.33
CA ARG A 80 -7.33 -4.12 -20.80
C ARG A 80 -8.14 -5.34 -21.23
N ARG A 81 -7.53 -6.32 -21.91
CA ARG A 81 -8.21 -7.59 -22.28
C ARG A 81 -8.59 -8.41 -21.05
N PHE A 82 -7.84 -8.30 -19.96
CA PHE A 82 -8.16 -8.90 -18.67
C PHE A 82 -9.03 -8.00 -17.77
N GLY A 83 -9.57 -6.91 -18.30
CA GLY A 83 -10.61 -6.10 -17.66
C GLY A 83 -10.11 -4.90 -16.86
N ALA A 84 -8.80 -4.59 -16.86
CA ALA A 84 -8.32 -3.36 -16.26
C ALA A 84 -8.76 -2.13 -17.07
N GLU A 85 -9.10 -1.05 -16.36
CA GLU A 85 -9.43 0.24 -16.96
C GLU A 85 -8.17 1.10 -17.02
N ILE A 86 -7.55 1.21 -18.20
CA ILE A 86 -6.27 1.92 -18.34
C ILE A 86 -6.42 3.05 -19.36
N GLY A 87 -6.05 4.26 -18.94
CA GLY A 87 -6.09 5.49 -19.72
C GLY A 87 -5.03 5.60 -20.83
N LYS A 88 -4.99 6.76 -21.48
CA LYS A 88 -4.06 7.09 -22.56
C LYS A 88 -2.65 7.30 -22.01
N GLY A 89 -1.62 6.85 -22.73
CA GLY A 89 -0.22 7.17 -22.41
C GLY A 89 0.31 6.59 -21.09
N VAL A 90 -0.37 5.59 -20.51
CA VAL A 90 0.05 4.93 -19.29
C VAL A 90 1.30 4.07 -19.55
N LEU A 91 2.30 4.22 -18.69
CA LEU A 91 3.53 3.43 -18.71
C LEU A 91 3.52 2.42 -17.58
N ILE A 92 3.68 1.13 -17.91
CA ILE A 92 3.72 0.03 -16.95
C ILE A 92 5.03 -0.71 -17.19
N ARG A 93 5.78 -0.93 -16.12
CA ARG A 93 7.08 -1.60 -16.21
C ARG A 93 6.94 -3.12 -16.29
N PRO A 94 7.91 -3.82 -16.92
CA PRO A 94 7.85 -5.28 -17.13
C PRO A 94 7.73 -6.10 -15.84
N THR A 95 8.16 -5.57 -14.69
CA THR A 95 8.12 -6.32 -13.42
C THR A 95 6.95 -5.92 -12.50
N ALA A 96 6.09 -4.99 -12.94
CA ALA A 96 4.88 -4.65 -12.20
C ALA A 96 3.89 -5.84 -12.18
N ARG A 97 3.23 -6.06 -11.04
CA ARG A 97 2.33 -7.20 -10.83
C ARG A 97 0.93 -6.73 -10.43
N PHE A 98 -0.08 -7.38 -11.00
CA PHE A 98 -1.49 -7.12 -10.77
C PHE A 98 -2.17 -8.43 -10.33
N THR A 99 -2.76 -8.45 -9.15
CA THR A 99 -3.44 -9.66 -8.66
C THR A 99 -4.71 -9.95 -9.46
N TYR A 100 -5.62 -8.97 -9.53
CA TYR A 100 -6.87 -9.00 -10.28
C TYR A 100 -6.99 -7.73 -11.14
N PRO A 101 -6.61 -7.77 -12.43
CA PRO A 101 -6.62 -6.59 -13.30
C PRO A 101 -8.00 -5.93 -13.41
N TRP A 102 -9.08 -6.72 -13.43
CA TRP A 102 -10.47 -6.23 -13.49
C TRP A 102 -10.94 -5.46 -12.25
N LYS A 103 -10.09 -5.34 -11.21
CA LYS A 103 -10.33 -4.48 -10.04
C LYS A 103 -9.41 -3.24 -10.03
N VAL A 104 -8.71 -2.96 -11.14
CA VAL A 104 -7.73 -1.87 -11.22
C VAL A 104 -8.13 -0.86 -12.29
N SER A 105 -8.15 0.43 -11.91
CA SER A 105 -8.24 1.55 -12.83
C SER A 105 -7.02 2.47 -12.72
N ILE A 106 -6.50 2.92 -13.86
CA ILE A 106 -5.34 3.80 -13.97
C ILE A 106 -5.64 4.90 -14.99
N GLY A 107 -5.65 6.15 -14.54
CA GLY A 107 -5.90 7.32 -15.37
C GLY A 107 -4.77 7.66 -16.33
N ASP A 108 -5.04 8.62 -17.21
CA ASP A 108 -4.15 9.02 -18.29
C ASP A 108 -2.77 9.47 -17.82
N TYR A 109 -1.74 9.16 -18.61
CA TYR A 109 -0.36 9.58 -18.43
C TYR A 109 0.25 9.22 -17.07
N SER A 110 -0.28 8.17 -16.42
CA SER A 110 0.23 7.65 -15.15
C SER A 110 1.30 6.58 -15.36
N TRP A 111 2.26 6.49 -14.44
CA TRP A 111 3.41 5.60 -14.52
C TRP A 111 3.46 4.62 -13.36
N ILE A 112 3.60 3.33 -13.67
CA ILE A 112 3.73 2.23 -12.71
C ILE A 112 5.13 1.63 -12.83
N GLY A 113 5.94 1.83 -11.81
CA GLY A 113 7.36 1.47 -11.74
C GLY A 113 7.64 -0.03 -11.67
N ASP A 114 8.94 -0.36 -11.70
CA ASP A 114 9.42 -1.74 -11.60
C ASP A 114 9.05 -2.34 -10.22
N ASP A 115 8.67 -3.61 -10.19
CA ASP A 115 8.32 -4.35 -8.96
C ASP A 115 7.18 -3.75 -8.13
N VAL A 116 6.38 -2.84 -8.71
CA VAL A 116 5.15 -2.38 -8.06
C VAL A 116 4.16 -3.54 -8.00
N VAL A 117 3.57 -3.77 -6.83
CA VAL A 117 2.54 -4.79 -6.63
C VAL A 117 1.20 -4.11 -6.35
N LEU A 118 0.26 -4.30 -7.26
CA LEU A 118 -1.14 -3.94 -7.10
C LEU A 118 -1.90 -5.17 -6.60
N TYR A 119 -1.90 -5.35 -5.28
CA TYR A 119 -2.58 -6.46 -4.60
C TYR A 119 -4.08 -6.16 -4.47
N SER A 120 -4.79 -6.28 -5.59
CA SER A 120 -6.18 -5.85 -5.81
C SER A 120 -7.23 -6.89 -5.42
N LEU A 121 -7.23 -7.36 -4.15
CA LEU A 121 -8.37 -8.11 -3.59
C LEU A 121 -9.65 -7.25 -3.57
N ASP A 122 -9.51 -5.94 -3.42
CA ASP A 122 -10.53 -4.91 -3.65
C ASP A 122 -10.10 -3.94 -4.76
N ARG A 123 -10.91 -2.92 -5.03
CA ARG A 123 -10.65 -1.91 -6.07
C ARG A 123 -9.40 -1.08 -5.74
N ILE A 124 -8.54 -0.91 -6.74
CA ILE A 124 -7.44 0.06 -6.73
C ILE A 124 -7.71 1.07 -7.83
N GLU A 125 -7.91 2.32 -7.46
CA GLU A 125 -8.14 3.42 -8.39
C GLU A 125 -6.95 4.38 -8.35
N ILE A 126 -6.29 4.57 -9.50
CA ILE A 126 -5.19 5.51 -9.66
C ILE A 126 -5.64 6.56 -10.66
N GLY A 127 -5.58 7.83 -10.26
CA GLY A 127 -5.93 8.97 -11.10
C GLY A 127 -4.99 9.18 -12.30
N GLN A 128 -5.16 10.32 -12.96
CA GLN A 128 -4.29 10.74 -14.07
C GLN A 128 -3.04 11.47 -13.58
N HIS A 129 -1.97 11.40 -14.37
CA HIS A 129 -0.66 12.00 -14.08
C HIS A 129 -0.06 11.52 -12.73
N CYS A 130 -0.40 10.31 -12.31
CA CYS A 130 0.12 9.71 -11.09
C CYS A 130 1.43 8.97 -11.36
N VAL A 131 2.31 8.93 -10.38
CA VAL A 131 3.51 8.09 -10.43
C VAL A 131 3.51 7.17 -9.23
N ILE A 132 3.52 5.87 -9.48
CA ILE A 132 3.75 4.84 -8.46
C ILE A 132 5.14 4.29 -8.71
N SER A 133 6.10 4.74 -7.92
CA SER A 133 7.51 4.38 -8.08
C SER A 133 7.77 2.94 -7.64
N GLN A 134 8.90 2.43 -8.11
CA GLN A 134 9.32 1.05 -7.99
C GLN A 134 9.23 0.46 -6.58
N LYS A 135 8.98 -0.85 -6.49
CA LYS A 135 8.87 -1.64 -5.25
C LYS A 135 7.72 -1.23 -4.31
N THR A 136 6.84 -0.32 -4.74
CA THR A 136 5.68 0.05 -3.94
C THR A 136 4.65 -1.08 -3.91
N TYR A 137 4.08 -1.33 -2.74
CA TYR A 137 3.05 -2.35 -2.52
C TYR A 137 1.72 -1.69 -2.14
N LEU A 138 0.72 -1.79 -3.02
CA LEU A 138 -0.64 -1.32 -2.79
C LEU A 138 -1.49 -2.50 -2.33
N CYS A 139 -1.79 -2.54 -1.03
CA CYS A 139 -2.45 -3.67 -0.39
C CYS A 139 -3.92 -3.39 -0.11
N THR A 140 -4.85 -4.03 -0.82
CA THR A 140 -6.29 -3.93 -0.50
C THR A 140 -6.79 -5.04 0.43
N GLY A 141 -5.93 -6.01 0.79
CA GLY A 141 -6.26 -7.16 1.62
C GLY A 141 -5.61 -7.12 3.00
N SER A 142 -6.31 -7.64 4.01
CA SER A 142 -5.81 -7.88 5.36
C SER A 142 -6.64 -8.99 5.99
N HIS A 143 -6.48 -9.24 7.29
CA HIS A 143 -7.24 -10.23 8.03
C HIS A 143 -7.70 -9.64 9.37
N ASP A 144 -8.80 -10.18 9.90
CA ASP A 144 -9.23 -9.86 11.26
C ASP A 144 -8.34 -10.59 12.27
N ILE A 145 -7.49 -9.84 12.97
CA ILE A 145 -6.62 -10.37 14.02
C ILE A 145 -7.38 -10.80 15.28
N SER A 146 -8.64 -10.39 15.41
CA SER A 146 -9.51 -10.75 16.53
C SER A 146 -10.41 -11.95 16.23
N ASP A 147 -10.43 -12.42 14.98
CA ASP A 147 -11.19 -13.58 14.56
C ASP A 147 -10.30 -14.85 14.61
N PRO A 148 -10.65 -15.86 15.42
CA PRO A 148 -9.91 -17.12 15.45
C PRO A 148 -9.80 -17.83 14.09
N SER A 149 -10.72 -17.58 13.16
CA SER A 149 -10.66 -18.13 11.80
C SER A 149 -9.77 -17.33 10.84
N PHE A 150 -9.15 -16.24 11.32
CA PHE A 150 -8.29 -15.33 10.54
C PHE A 150 -8.98 -14.82 9.27
N LYS A 151 -10.24 -14.38 9.41
CA LYS A 151 -11.10 -14.00 8.30
C LYS A 151 -10.50 -12.87 7.46
N LEU A 152 -10.54 -13.02 6.13
CA LEU A 152 -10.11 -12.00 5.19
C LEU A 152 -10.90 -10.69 5.39
N LYS A 153 -10.21 -9.55 5.30
CA LYS A 153 -10.77 -8.20 5.22
C LYS A 153 -10.24 -7.52 3.98
N THR A 154 -11.09 -6.80 3.26
CA THR A 154 -10.66 -6.00 2.11
C THR A 154 -11.16 -4.58 2.22
N ALA A 155 -10.40 -3.64 1.67
CA ALA A 155 -10.83 -2.26 1.53
C ALA A 155 -10.13 -1.60 0.34
N PRO A 156 -10.84 -0.75 -0.44
CA PRO A 156 -10.30 -0.17 -1.65
C PRO A 156 -9.21 0.86 -1.38
N ILE A 157 -8.31 1.06 -2.34
CA ILE A 157 -7.31 2.13 -2.34
C ILE A 157 -7.65 3.13 -3.45
N ALA A 158 -7.55 4.42 -3.15
CA ALA A 158 -7.72 5.48 -4.15
C ALA A 158 -6.53 6.45 -4.13
N ILE A 159 -5.92 6.71 -5.29
CA ILE A 159 -4.80 7.63 -5.47
C ILE A 159 -5.26 8.78 -6.38
N GLY A 160 -5.36 9.99 -5.84
CA GLY A 160 -5.83 11.17 -6.56
C GLY A 160 -4.86 11.67 -7.63
N ASN A 161 -5.39 12.43 -8.59
CA ASN A 161 -4.64 12.96 -9.73
C ASN A 161 -3.34 13.67 -9.33
N GLY A 162 -2.27 13.49 -10.11
CA GLY A 162 -0.98 14.16 -9.89
C GLY A 162 -0.22 13.68 -8.65
N ALA A 163 -0.72 12.67 -7.93
CA ALA A 163 -0.05 12.14 -6.77
C ALA A 163 1.20 11.35 -7.16
N TRP A 164 2.22 11.43 -6.33
CA TRP A 164 3.45 10.66 -6.47
C TRP A 164 3.68 9.82 -5.22
N VAL A 165 3.63 8.50 -5.38
CA VAL A 165 4.06 7.55 -4.37
C VAL A 165 5.47 7.13 -4.71
N ALA A 166 6.45 7.64 -3.96
CA ALA A 166 7.86 7.37 -4.20
C ALA A 166 8.23 5.93 -3.82
N SER A 167 9.46 5.54 -4.13
CA SER A 167 9.87 4.13 -4.17
C SER A 167 9.71 3.41 -2.83
N ASP A 168 9.42 2.11 -2.91
CA ASP A 168 9.49 1.19 -1.77
C ASP A 168 8.49 1.53 -0.65
N CYS A 169 7.33 2.11 -1.01
CA CYS A 169 6.27 2.42 -0.04
C CYS A 169 5.29 1.26 0.16
N PHE A 170 4.70 1.17 1.34
CA PHE A 170 3.53 0.33 1.61
C PHE A 170 2.27 1.19 1.74
N VAL A 171 1.19 0.83 1.05
CA VAL A 171 -0.12 1.50 1.16
C VAL A 171 -1.14 0.49 1.66
N ALA A 172 -1.70 0.76 2.85
CA ALA A 172 -2.61 -0.14 3.54
C ALA A 172 -4.04 -0.13 2.95
N PRO A 173 -4.87 -1.15 3.27
CA PRO A 173 -6.25 -1.20 2.82
C PRO A 173 -7.05 0.03 3.27
N GLY A 174 -7.92 0.55 2.39
CA GLY A 174 -8.79 1.69 2.71
C GLY A 174 -8.14 3.06 2.59
N VAL A 175 -6.84 3.14 2.27
CA VAL A 175 -6.14 4.42 2.17
C VAL A 175 -6.55 5.19 0.93
N LYS A 176 -6.87 6.48 1.14
CA LYS A 176 -7.05 7.48 0.09
C LYS A 176 -5.88 8.45 0.09
N VAL A 177 -5.13 8.53 -1.00
CA VAL A 177 -4.09 9.54 -1.19
C VAL A 177 -4.68 10.70 -1.98
N GLY A 178 -4.70 11.89 -1.38
CA GLY A 178 -5.26 13.09 -2.00
C GLY A 178 -4.52 13.52 -3.27
N ALA A 179 -5.23 14.27 -4.13
CA ALA A 179 -4.66 14.78 -5.37
C ALA A 179 -3.39 15.61 -5.11
N ASN A 180 -2.39 15.44 -5.98
CA ASN A 180 -1.09 16.10 -5.92
C ASN A 180 -0.28 15.82 -4.65
N ALA A 181 -0.68 14.89 -3.79
CA ALA A 181 0.12 14.50 -2.64
C ALA A 181 1.42 13.80 -3.07
N VAL A 182 2.46 13.92 -2.25
CA VAL A 182 3.71 13.17 -2.41
C VAL A 182 3.90 12.29 -1.19
N ILE A 183 4.04 10.99 -1.40
CA ILE A 183 4.48 10.04 -0.39
C ILE A 183 5.97 9.83 -0.60
N GLY A 184 6.79 10.24 0.38
CA GLY A 184 8.24 10.08 0.34
C GLY A 184 8.64 8.60 0.38
N ALA A 185 9.82 8.29 -0.17
CA ALA A 185 10.29 6.91 -0.31
C ALA A 185 10.31 6.16 1.03
N ARG A 186 10.06 4.84 0.98
CA ARG A 186 10.05 3.95 2.15
C ARG A 186 9.06 4.33 3.25
N SER A 187 7.97 5.00 2.88
CA SER A 187 6.90 5.32 3.82
C SER A 187 5.90 4.18 3.95
N SER A 188 5.35 4.00 5.16
CA SER A 188 4.24 3.07 5.42
C SER A 188 2.96 3.86 5.68
N VAL A 189 2.07 3.86 4.69
CA VAL A 189 0.85 4.66 4.67
C VAL A 189 -0.30 3.83 5.22
N PHE A 190 -0.61 4.03 6.50
CA PHE A 190 -1.72 3.35 7.19
C PHE A 190 -2.99 4.20 7.29
N ASN A 191 -2.93 5.48 6.93
CA ASN A 191 -4.05 6.42 7.03
C ASN A 191 -4.14 7.25 5.75
N SER A 192 -5.35 7.72 5.44
CA SER A 192 -5.57 8.59 4.27
C SER A 192 -4.75 9.88 4.36
N ILE A 193 -4.28 10.34 3.21
CA ILE A 193 -3.34 11.45 3.07
C ILE A 193 -4.05 12.65 2.43
N PRO A 194 -3.95 13.85 3.02
CA PRO A 194 -4.52 15.06 2.43
C PRO A 194 -3.89 15.42 1.07
N ALA A 195 -4.69 16.10 0.23
CA ALA A 195 -4.22 16.62 -1.05
C ALA A 195 -3.09 17.65 -0.87
N GLN A 196 -2.24 17.78 -1.89
CA GLN A 196 -1.16 18.79 -1.96
C GLN A 196 -0.19 18.79 -0.77
N GLN A 197 -0.05 17.66 -0.06
CA GLN A 197 0.90 17.52 1.04
C GLN A 197 2.06 16.61 0.65
N VAL A 198 3.25 16.93 1.16
CA VAL A 198 4.39 16.01 1.18
C VAL A 198 4.37 15.28 2.51
N CYS A 199 4.29 13.96 2.45
CA CYS A 199 4.13 13.07 3.59
C CYS A 199 5.26 12.04 3.61
N LEU A 200 5.78 11.71 4.79
CA LEU A 200 6.88 10.74 4.90
C LEU A 200 6.94 10.06 6.27
N GLY A 201 7.49 8.83 6.27
CA GLY A 201 7.82 8.06 7.46
C GLY A 201 7.01 6.77 7.63
N THR A 202 7.25 6.09 8.75
CA THR A 202 6.56 4.88 9.18
C THR A 202 6.18 5.03 10.65
N PRO A 203 4.91 5.34 10.98
CA PRO A 203 3.80 5.59 10.06
C PRO A 203 3.98 6.89 9.25
N CYS A 204 3.46 6.91 8.02
CA CYS A 204 3.50 8.08 7.15
C CYS A 204 2.64 9.21 7.71
N ARG A 205 3.18 10.42 7.75
CA ARG A 205 2.52 11.63 8.25
C ARG A 205 2.78 12.83 7.34
N PRO A 206 1.81 13.77 7.21
CA PRO A 206 2.05 15.06 6.56
C PRO A 206 3.21 15.82 7.19
N ARG A 207 4.02 16.49 6.37
CA ARG A 207 5.13 17.33 6.82
C ARG A 207 4.98 18.78 6.41
N TYR A 208 4.70 19.02 5.14
CA TYR A 208 4.55 20.36 4.59
C TYR A 208 3.77 20.33 3.28
N SER A 209 3.20 21.48 2.90
CA SER A 209 2.48 21.64 1.64
C SER A 209 3.42 21.53 0.44
N ARG A 210 3.03 20.78 -0.58
CA ARG A 210 3.71 20.69 -1.87
C ARG A 210 3.53 22.01 -2.63
N GLN A 211 4.63 22.63 -3.02
CA GLN A 211 4.61 23.84 -3.86
C GLN A 211 5.12 23.51 -5.27
N MET A 212 4.46 24.07 -6.29
CA MET A 212 4.94 24.07 -7.67
C MET A 212 5.63 25.40 -7.92
N ARG A 213 6.78 25.38 -8.58
CA ARG A 213 7.53 26.57 -9.01
C ARG A 213 7.47 26.70 -10.52
#